data_AF-A0A7C3G576-F1
#
_entry.id   AF-A0A7C3G576-F1
#
_cell.length_a   1.000
_cell.length_b   1.000
_cell.length_c   1.000
_cell.angle_alpha   90.00
_cell.angle_beta   90.00
_cell.angle_gamma   90.00
#
_symmetry.space_group_name_H-M   'P 1'
#
loop_
_entity.id
_entity.type
_entity.pdbx_description
1 polymer ?
#
loop_
_entity_poly.entity_id
_entity_poly.type
_entity_poly.pdbx_seq_one_letter_code
_entity_poly.pdbx_strand_id
1 'polypeptide(L)'
;MNKRVQTFLVFLLCCISFNISEANVVLSDVTINNCPSNITVDATGSSGATVSWSAPTATTNCMVSSGTDCSSISENIYGYIYMGEYDGSKYYCSNSSNYSWNTAKSESIEAGGHLAIIDNSGENEYIREHIMANYAWIGLSDAANEGYFKWVDNTSPSYTEWASGEPNDEDPYTWGADNVVIKKNSGEWYDRNGSYGYEYVMEIDCPSSQTQGEVYLSQTQGLTNGSVFPIGTTTVTYTATDDCGNTQTCSFTVTVNQLDPCAAQGGDTDGDGVCDNQDCQPNNPNIPAPAGTACNDGNPNTSNDVILADGCTCAGTVVDPCAAQGGDNDGDGICNNDDCFPWNPYLPGQIGSPCDDGNPNTTNDVIVGDECNC
;
A
#
# COMPACT_ATOMS: atom_id res chain seq x y z
N MET A 1 71.75 -9.93 -42.41
CA MET A 1 72.17 -8.53 -42.64
C MET A 1 71.14 -7.85 -43.54
N ASN A 2 70.66 -6.68 -43.10
CA ASN A 2 69.85 -5.67 -43.82
C ASN A 2 68.40 -6.06 -44.20
N LYS A 3 67.37 -5.55 -43.48
CA LYS A 3 66.76 -4.19 -43.55
C LYS A 3 66.37 -3.76 -44.97
N ARG A 4 65.06 -3.67 -45.22
CA ARG A 4 64.39 -2.39 -45.55
C ARG A 4 62.89 -2.50 -45.28
N VAL A 5 62.46 -1.62 -44.37
CA VAL A 5 61.12 -1.43 -43.83
C VAL A 5 60.36 -0.51 -44.80
N GLN A 6 59.11 -0.87 -45.12
CA GLN A 6 58.19 -0.08 -45.93
C GLN A 6 57.29 0.76 -45.01
N THR A 7 57.39 2.08 -45.17
CA THR A 7 56.32 3.10 -45.18
C THR A 7 55.24 3.09 -44.10
N PHE A 8 55.25 4.09 -43.19
CA PHE A 8 54.24 5.17 -43.01
C PHE A 8 54.44 5.90 -41.67
N LEU A 9 54.89 7.16 -41.75
CA LEU A 9 54.83 8.23 -40.73
C LEU A 9 54.84 9.49 -41.60
N VAL A 10 53.86 10.41 -41.60
CA VAL A 10 53.52 11.35 -40.52
C VAL A 10 52.18 12.00 -40.92
N PHE A 11 51.19 12.03 -40.02
CA PHE A 11 50.53 13.25 -39.56
C PHE A 11 49.81 12.95 -38.23
N LEU A 12 49.99 13.88 -37.31
CA LEU A 12 49.74 13.81 -35.88
C LEU A 12 48.65 14.86 -35.53
N LEU A 13 47.83 14.57 -34.51
CA LEU A 13 46.80 15.38 -33.82
C LEU A 13 45.42 15.53 -34.48
N CYS A 14 44.40 14.82 -33.98
CA CYS A 14 43.52 15.32 -32.92
C CYS A 14 42.64 14.18 -32.37
N CYS A 15 42.31 14.23 -31.08
CA CYS A 15 41.77 13.14 -30.27
C CYS A 15 40.42 12.58 -30.75
N ILE A 16 40.36 11.29 -31.03
CA ILE A 16 39.12 10.51 -30.90
C ILE A 16 39.29 9.63 -29.66
N SER A 17 39.02 10.22 -28.51
CA SER A 17 38.67 9.47 -27.31
C SER A 17 37.23 9.01 -27.50
N PHE A 18 37.03 7.82 -28.10
CA PHE A 18 35.78 7.09 -27.89
C PHE A 18 35.81 6.59 -26.44
N ASN A 19 35.45 7.47 -25.51
CA ASN A 19 34.88 7.05 -24.24
C ASN A 19 33.51 6.47 -24.59
N ILE A 20 33.43 5.16 -24.75
CA ILE A 20 32.16 4.48 -24.48
C ILE A 20 32.02 4.60 -22.97
N SER A 21 31.22 5.58 -22.53
CA SER A 21 30.88 5.72 -21.12
C SER A 21 30.31 4.40 -20.64
N GLU A 22 30.66 4.10 -19.42
CA GLU A 22 30.31 2.92 -18.65
C GLU A 22 28.87 2.50 -18.90
N ALA A 23 28.67 1.19 -18.97
CA ALA A 23 27.36 0.57 -18.86
C ALA A 23 26.58 1.30 -17.76
N ASN A 24 25.37 1.74 -18.09
CA ASN A 24 24.43 2.30 -17.14
C ASN A 24 24.11 1.19 -16.12
N VAL A 25 24.94 1.09 -15.08
CA VAL A 25 24.61 0.32 -13.89
C VAL A 25 23.46 1.09 -13.28
N VAL A 26 22.24 0.59 -13.47
CA VAL A 26 21.10 1.03 -12.69
C VAL A 26 21.36 0.60 -11.25
N LEU A 27 22.18 1.36 -10.55
CA LEU A 27 22.15 1.41 -9.10
C LEU A 27 20.75 1.93 -8.79
N SER A 28 19.93 1.11 -8.14
CA SER A 28 18.60 1.53 -7.68
C SER A 28 18.71 2.90 -7.01
N ASP A 29 18.06 3.90 -7.60
CA ASP A 29 17.98 5.28 -7.10
C ASP A 29 16.87 5.45 -6.06
N VAL A 30 16.05 4.41 -5.85
CA VAL A 30 15.07 4.32 -4.78
C VAL A 30 15.76 3.98 -3.46
N THR A 31 15.60 4.87 -2.49
CA THR A 31 16.10 4.69 -1.12
C THR A 31 14.94 4.64 -0.15
N ILE A 32 14.87 3.56 0.65
CA ILE A 32 13.98 3.48 1.81
C ILE A 32 14.73 4.00 3.04
N ASN A 33 14.22 5.07 3.63
CA ASN A 33 14.77 5.70 4.83
C ASN A 33 14.00 5.23 6.07
N ASN A 34 14.71 5.11 7.19
CA ASN A 34 14.13 4.73 8.49
C ASN A 34 13.38 3.39 8.45
N CYS A 35 13.94 2.38 7.78
CA CYS A 35 13.39 1.04 7.87
C CYS A 35 13.29 0.61 9.35
N PRO A 36 12.11 0.14 9.82
CA PRO A 36 11.97 -0.24 11.22
C PRO A 36 12.97 -1.33 11.61
N SER A 37 13.44 -1.31 12.86
CA SER A 37 14.21 -2.41 13.43
C SER A 37 13.28 -3.51 13.92
N ASN A 38 13.82 -4.70 14.15
CA ASN A 38 13.06 -5.80 14.74
C ASN A 38 12.49 -5.39 16.10
N ILE A 39 11.25 -5.79 16.36
CA ILE A 39 10.50 -5.46 17.58
C ILE A 39 10.25 -6.76 18.34
N THR A 40 10.46 -6.73 19.66
CA THR A 40 10.10 -7.83 20.56
C THR A 40 9.19 -7.28 21.65
N VAL A 41 8.04 -7.91 21.84
CA VAL A 41 7.08 -7.59 22.89
C VAL A 41 6.55 -8.87 23.52
N ASP A 42 5.98 -8.72 24.69
CA ASP A 42 5.42 -9.82 25.46
C ASP A 42 3.89 -9.71 25.46
N ALA A 43 3.19 -10.81 25.19
CA ALA A 43 1.73 -10.87 25.25
C ALA A 43 1.27 -11.10 26.70
N THR A 44 0.27 -10.33 27.16
CA THR A 44 -0.33 -10.49 28.50
C THR A 44 -1.40 -11.58 28.57
N GLY A 45 -1.62 -12.31 27.48
CA GLY A 45 -2.62 -13.36 27.34
C GLY A 45 -2.47 -14.09 26.00
N SER A 46 -3.40 -15.00 25.68
CA SER A 46 -3.31 -15.85 24.49
C SER A 46 -3.60 -15.13 23.16
N SER A 47 -4.10 -13.90 23.19
CA SER A 47 -4.53 -13.15 21.99
C SER A 47 -3.40 -12.37 21.30
N GLY A 48 -2.17 -12.39 21.82
CA GLY A 48 -1.03 -11.66 21.27
C GLY A 48 -0.86 -10.26 21.86
N ALA A 49 -0.20 -9.37 21.12
CA ALA A 49 0.14 -8.01 21.58
C ALA A 49 -0.11 -6.96 20.49
N THR A 50 -0.58 -5.77 20.87
CA THR A 50 -0.70 -4.64 19.94
C THR A 50 0.69 -4.05 19.72
N VAL A 51 1.12 -3.93 18.46
CA VAL A 51 2.45 -3.44 18.11
C VAL A 51 2.35 -2.25 17.17
N SER A 52 3.12 -1.20 17.47
CA SER A 52 3.20 0.01 16.65
C SER A 52 4.65 0.36 16.36
N TRP A 53 4.91 0.94 15.19
CA TRP A 53 6.22 1.42 14.76
C TRP A 53 6.13 2.72 13.98
N SER A 54 7.25 3.39 13.78
CA SER A 54 7.34 4.51 12.84
C SER A 54 7.45 3.95 11.42
N ALA A 55 6.48 4.25 10.55
CA ALA A 55 6.52 3.80 9.17
C ALA A 55 7.75 4.38 8.44
N PRO A 56 8.40 3.61 7.55
CA PRO A 56 9.51 4.12 6.76
C PRO A 56 9.05 5.21 5.78
N THR A 57 10.01 5.93 5.20
CA THR A 57 9.79 6.84 4.07
C THR A 57 10.63 6.42 2.87
N ALA A 58 10.32 6.91 1.68
CA ALA A 58 11.10 6.62 0.48
C ALA A 58 11.46 7.91 -0.27
N THR A 59 12.60 7.91 -0.94
CA THR A 59 13.08 8.97 -1.82
C THR A 59 13.59 8.35 -3.12
N THR A 60 13.49 9.05 -4.24
CA THR A 60 14.06 8.65 -5.53
C THR A 60 14.83 9.80 -6.17
N ASN A 61 15.82 9.51 -7.00
CA ASN A 61 16.44 10.47 -7.92
C ASN A 61 15.95 10.28 -9.37
N CYS A 62 14.91 9.46 -9.57
CA CYS A 62 14.27 9.28 -10.86
C CYS A 62 13.87 10.63 -11.44
N MET A 63 14.20 10.83 -12.72
CA MET A 63 13.79 12.01 -13.48
C MET A 63 12.82 11.53 -14.56
N VAL A 64 11.63 12.13 -14.59
CA VAL A 64 10.61 11.88 -15.60
C VAL A 64 10.52 13.07 -16.53
N SER A 65 10.47 12.80 -17.83
CA SER A 65 10.20 13.81 -18.86
C SER A 65 8.70 14.04 -18.94
N SER A 66 8.25 15.24 -18.61
CA SER A 66 6.90 15.71 -18.94
C SER A 66 6.95 16.51 -20.25
N GLY A 67 6.08 16.21 -21.20
CA GLY A 67 6.04 16.86 -22.52
C GLY A 67 6.58 15.96 -23.64
N THR A 68 6.67 16.52 -24.86
CA THR A 68 7.24 15.83 -26.02
C THR A 68 8.76 16.03 -26.01
N ASP A 69 9.53 14.94 -26.02
CA ASP A 69 10.98 15.01 -26.19
C ASP A 69 11.31 15.46 -27.62
N CYS A 70 12.09 16.54 -27.79
CA CYS A 70 12.52 17.02 -29.11
C CYS A 70 13.20 15.91 -29.93
N SER A 71 13.91 14.99 -29.29
CA SER A 71 14.55 13.85 -29.96
C SER A 71 13.57 12.90 -30.65
N SER A 72 12.31 12.88 -30.19
CA SER A 72 11.25 12.05 -30.75
C SER A 72 10.58 12.64 -32.00
N ILE A 73 10.75 13.94 -32.24
CA ILE A 73 10.19 14.62 -33.41
C ILE A 73 11.15 14.46 -34.60
N SER A 74 10.60 13.99 -35.73
CA SER A 74 11.37 13.74 -36.95
C SER A 74 12.00 15.01 -37.52
N GLU A 75 13.31 14.97 -37.81
CA GLU A 75 14.00 16.02 -38.58
C GLU A 75 13.62 15.99 -40.08
N ASN A 76 12.92 14.95 -40.54
CA ASN A 76 12.53 14.77 -41.94
C ASN A 76 11.01 14.77 -42.07
N ILE A 77 10.42 15.96 -42.24
CA ILE A 77 9.00 16.14 -42.53
C ILE A 77 8.83 16.47 -44.02
N TYR A 78 8.01 15.72 -44.73
CA TYR A 78 7.78 15.93 -46.15
C TYR A 78 7.18 17.33 -46.41
N GLY A 79 7.74 18.07 -47.37
CA GLY A 79 7.35 19.45 -47.65
C GLY A 79 8.16 20.52 -46.90
N TYR A 80 9.03 20.10 -45.98
CA TYR A 80 9.76 21.00 -45.10
C TYR A 80 11.28 20.82 -45.15
N ILE A 81 11.99 21.87 -44.78
CA ILE A 81 13.43 21.92 -44.56
C ILE A 81 13.65 22.19 -43.07
N TYR A 82 14.32 21.27 -42.39
CA TYR A 82 14.62 21.38 -40.97
C TYR A 82 15.61 22.53 -40.70
N MET A 83 15.23 23.44 -39.80
CA MET A 83 16.03 24.61 -39.42
C MET A 83 16.88 24.32 -38.18
N GLY A 84 16.38 23.47 -37.27
CA GLY A 84 17.06 23.10 -36.01
C GLY A 84 16.14 23.23 -34.80
N GLU A 85 16.73 23.14 -33.61
CA GLU A 85 16.04 23.29 -32.33
C GLU A 85 16.42 24.62 -31.67
N TYR A 86 15.44 25.31 -31.10
CA TYR A 86 15.64 26.51 -30.28
C TYR A 86 14.62 26.53 -29.15
N ASP A 87 15.09 26.82 -27.93
CA ASP A 87 14.28 27.00 -26.70
C ASP A 87 13.16 25.96 -26.44
N GLY A 88 13.41 24.69 -26.77
CA GLY A 88 12.42 23.62 -26.55
C GLY A 88 11.40 23.47 -27.68
N SER A 89 11.67 24.01 -28.86
CA SER A 89 10.88 23.84 -30.08
C SER A 89 11.75 23.42 -31.26
N LYS A 90 11.17 22.66 -32.20
CA LYS A 90 11.77 22.37 -33.52
C LYS A 90 11.18 23.28 -34.58
N TYR A 91 12.05 23.86 -35.41
CA TYR A 91 11.65 24.77 -36.48
C TYR A 91 11.91 24.16 -37.84
N TYR A 92 10.98 24.44 -38.75
CA TYR A 92 10.99 23.95 -40.11
C TYR A 92 10.54 25.06 -41.06
N CYS A 93 11.23 25.23 -42.18
CA CYS A 93 10.83 26.15 -43.23
C CYS A 93 10.13 25.34 -44.35
N SER A 94 9.08 25.90 -44.96
CA SER A 94 8.49 25.28 -46.14
C SER A 94 9.50 25.18 -47.28
N ASN A 95 9.47 24.10 -48.06
CA ASN A 95 10.44 23.87 -49.15
C ASN A 95 10.15 24.65 -50.45
N SER A 96 9.11 25.49 -50.43
CA SER A 96 8.66 26.36 -51.52
C SER A 96 8.11 27.67 -50.93
N SER A 97 8.01 28.70 -51.76
CA SER A 97 7.68 30.07 -51.33
C SER A 97 6.43 30.64 -52.01
N ASN A 98 5.40 29.81 -52.20
CA ASN A 98 4.16 30.21 -52.87
C ASN A 98 2.92 29.75 -52.08
N TYR A 99 2.92 29.98 -50.77
CA TYR A 99 1.85 29.63 -49.87
C TYR A 99 1.12 30.87 -49.37
N SER A 100 -0.20 30.82 -49.39
CA SER A 100 -1.04 31.79 -48.66
C SER A 100 -0.91 31.56 -47.15
N TRP A 101 -1.16 32.57 -46.32
CA TRP A 101 -1.06 32.42 -44.86
C TRP A 101 -2.02 31.34 -44.33
N ASN A 102 -3.24 31.27 -44.86
CA ASN A 102 -4.20 30.24 -44.48
C ASN A 102 -3.75 28.83 -44.88
N THR A 103 -3.13 28.68 -46.05
CA THR A 103 -2.53 27.39 -46.47
C THR A 103 -1.39 27.01 -45.53
N ALA A 104 -0.48 27.95 -45.26
CA ALA A 104 0.65 27.76 -44.37
C ALA A 104 0.19 27.31 -42.96
N LYS A 105 -0.79 28.00 -42.38
CA LYS A 105 -1.42 27.60 -41.11
C LYS A 105 -1.99 26.18 -41.15
N SER A 106 -2.74 25.83 -42.19
CA SER A 106 -3.33 24.50 -42.30
C SER A 106 -2.28 23.39 -42.44
N GLU A 107 -1.24 23.63 -43.23
CA GLU A 107 -0.18 22.64 -43.47
C GLU A 107 0.73 22.47 -42.23
N SER A 108 0.97 23.53 -41.47
CA SER A 108 1.67 23.42 -40.18
C SER A 108 0.90 22.55 -39.19
N ILE A 109 -0.42 22.75 -39.08
CA ILE A 109 -1.28 21.95 -38.19
C ILE A 109 -1.29 20.48 -38.64
N GLU A 110 -1.43 20.21 -39.94
CA GLU A 110 -1.42 18.85 -40.47
C GLU A 110 -0.10 18.12 -40.22
N ALA A 111 1.02 18.85 -40.23
CA ALA A 111 2.35 18.33 -39.91
C ALA A 111 2.63 18.19 -38.40
N GLY A 112 1.66 18.52 -37.53
CA GLY A 112 1.75 18.36 -36.08
C GLY A 112 2.33 19.57 -35.34
N GLY A 113 2.44 20.72 -35.99
CA GLY A 113 2.90 21.98 -35.40
C GLY A 113 1.93 23.13 -35.59
N HIS A 114 2.47 24.34 -35.60
CA HIS A 114 1.76 25.57 -35.94
C HIS A 114 2.70 26.54 -36.64
N LEU A 115 2.16 27.65 -37.17
CA LEU A 115 3.03 28.73 -37.64
C LEU A 115 3.81 29.31 -36.45
N ALA A 116 5.08 29.63 -36.68
CA ALA A 116 5.99 30.06 -35.62
C ALA A 116 5.43 31.23 -34.80
N ILE A 117 5.49 31.07 -33.49
CA ILE A 117 5.28 32.12 -32.50
C ILE A 117 6.66 32.71 -32.19
N ILE A 118 6.73 34.01 -31.86
CA ILE A 118 8.02 34.64 -31.55
C ILE A 118 7.88 35.40 -30.23
N ASP A 119 8.48 34.86 -29.18
CA ASP A 119 8.36 35.36 -27.81
C ASP A 119 9.52 36.28 -27.40
N ASN A 120 10.64 36.23 -28.12
CA ASN A 120 11.80 37.07 -27.81
C ASN A 120 12.69 37.37 -29.02
N SER A 121 13.64 38.30 -28.82
CA SER A 121 14.56 38.71 -29.88
C SER A 121 15.54 37.62 -30.31
N GLY A 122 15.87 36.66 -29.43
CA GLY A 122 16.76 35.55 -29.76
C GLY A 122 16.10 34.54 -30.71
N GLU A 123 14.81 34.28 -30.49
CA GLU A 123 13.99 33.46 -31.39
C GLU A 123 13.77 34.15 -32.74
N ASN A 124 13.49 35.47 -32.72
CA ASN A 124 13.38 36.27 -33.95
C ASN A 124 14.66 36.20 -34.80
N GLU A 125 15.81 36.33 -34.13
CA GLU A 125 17.13 36.21 -34.73
C GLU A 125 17.35 34.82 -35.34
N TYR A 126 17.03 33.78 -34.56
CA TYR A 126 17.15 32.40 -34.99
C TYR A 126 16.32 32.14 -36.26
N ILE A 127 15.06 32.56 -36.29
CA ILE A 127 14.20 32.39 -37.45
C ILE A 127 14.77 33.13 -38.67
N ARG A 128 15.12 34.44 -38.55
CA ARG A 128 15.58 35.22 -39.72
C ARG A 128 16.87 34.66 -40.34
N GLU A 129 17.72 33.99 -39.57
CA GLU A 129 18.98 33.42 -40.07
C GLU A 129 18.78 32.12 -40.85
N HIS A 130 17.68 31.41 -40.59
CA HIS A 130 17.45 30.07 -41.13
C HIS A 130 16.38 30.02 -42.23
N ILE A 131 15.54 31.06 -42.37
CA ILE A 131 14.61 31.17 -43.52
C ILE A 131 15.38 31.31 -44.84
N MET A 132 14.81 30.87 -45.96
CA MET A 132 15.52 30.74 -47.22
C MET A 132 15.26 31.89 -48.19
N ALA A 133 13.99 32.28 -48.33
CA ALA A 133 13.51 33.40 -49.13
C ALA A 133 13.67 34.74 -48.38
N ASN A 134 13.27 35.83 -49.03
CA ASN A 134 13.39 37.17 -48.45
C ASN A 134 12.36 37.44 -47.33
N TYR A 135 11.22 36.76 -47.37
CA TYR A 135 10.10 36.91 -46.44
C TYR A 135 9.47 35.55 -46.18
N ALA A 136 9.10 35.30 -44.93
CA ALA A 136 8.40 34.10 -44.52
C ALA A 136 7.19 34.46 -43.64
N TRP A 137 6.06 33.76 -43.81
CA TRP A 137 4.92 33.88 -42.90
C TRP A 137 5.29 33.37 -41.50
N ILE A 138 4.81 34.12 -40.50
CA ILE A 138 4.81 33.74 -39.08
C ILE A 138 3.37 33.69 -38.56
N GLY A 139 3.17 33.20 -37.34
CA GLY A 139 1.84 32.92 -36.80
C GLY A 139 1.03 34.13 -36.36
N LEU A 140 1.53 35.36 -36.51
CA LEU A 140 0.84 36.56 -36.06
C LEU A 140 -0.19 37.04 -37.09
N SER A 141 -1.41 37.32 -36.65
CA SER A 141 -2.47 37.89 -37.48
C SER A 141 -3.52 38.63 -36.65
N ASP A 142 -4.15 39.66 -37.20
CA ASP A 142 -5.31 40.35 -36.63
C ASP A 142 -6.60 40.14 -37.46
N ALA A 143 -6.62 39.17 -38.38
CA ALA A 143 -7.76 38.88 -39.27
C ALA A 143 -9.07 38.59 -38.51
N ALA A 144 -8.97 38.19 -37.24
CA ALA A 144 -10.12 37.96 -36.38
C ALA A 144 -10.72 39.25 -35.80
N ASN A 145 -9.88 40.28 -35.58
CA ASN A 145 -10.27 41.56 -35.02
C ASN A 145 -9.21 42.63 -35.37
N GLU A 146 -9.53 43.43 -36.38
CA GLU A 146 -8.70 44.52 -36.93
C GLU A 146 -8.00 45.35 -35.84
N GLY A 147 -6.67 45.47 -35.95
CA GLY A 147 -5.82 46.20 -35.01
C GLY A 147 -5.50 45.45 -33.71
N TYR A 148 -5.95 44.20 -33.55
CA TYR A 148 -5.67 43.35 -32.39
C TYR A 148 -4.98 42.05 -32.79
N PHE A 149 -3.68 42.14 -33.07
CA PHE A 149 -2.85 41.00 -33.44
C PHE A 149 -2.80 39.91 -32.38
N LYS A 150 -2.94 38.67 -32.83
CA LYS A 150 -2.90 37.43 -32.04
C LYS A 150 -2.04 36.40 -32.74
N TRP A 151 -1.29 35.64 -31.95
CA TRP A 151 -0.62 34.44 -32.42
C TRP A 151 -1.65 33.35 -32.76
N VAL A 152 -1.23 32.34 -33.51
CA VAL A 152 -2.08 31.21 -33.92
C VAL A 152 -2.65 30.40 -32.74
N ASP A 153 -2.07 30.51 -31.55
CA ASP A 153 -2.54 29.94 -30.28
C ASP A 153 -3.53 30.85 -29.50
N ASN A 154 -3.83 32.03 -30.04
CA ASN A 154 -4.66 33.11 -29.46
C ASN A 154 -4.01 33.96 -28.35
N THR A 155 -2.72 33.78 -28.07
CA THR A 155 -1.98 34.66 -27.16
C THR A 155 -1.71 36.02 -27.82
N SER A 156 -1.54 37.05 -26.99
CA SER A 156 -1.12 38.37 -27.48
C SER A 156 0.41 38.42 -27.52
N PRO A 157 1.01 39.09 -28.52
CA PRO A 157 2.46 39.22 -28.58
C PRO A 157 3.00 39.98 -27.36
N SER A 158 3.96 39.37 -26.66
CA SER A 158 4.73 40.01 -25.59
C SER A 158 5.97 40.72 -26.12
N TYR A 159 6.41 40.32 -27.31
CA TYR A 159 7.51 40.87 -28.10
C TYR A 159 7.02 41.16 -29.52
N THR A 160 7.54 42.24 -30.12
CA THR A 160 7.29 42.60 -31.52
C THR A 160 8.52 43.22 -32.16
N GLU A 161 8.75 42.94 -33.43
CA GLU A 161 9.86 43.51 -34.20
C GLU A 161 9.36 44.20 -35.48
N TRP A 162 8.32 45.04 -35.36
CA TRP A 162 7.75 45.76 -36.50
C TRP A 162 8.77 46.67 -37.20
N ALA A 163 8.78 46.67 -38.53
CA ALA A 163 9.57 47.63 -39.28
C ALA A 163 9.07 49.07 -39.04
N SER A 164 9.94 50.06 -39.28
CA SER A 164 9.56 51.46 -39.14
C SER A 164 8.35 51.81 -40.01
N GLY A 165 7.21 52.09 -39.37
CA GLY A 165 5.95 52.44 -40.03
C GLY A 165 4.93 51.30 -40.11
N GLU A 166 5.28 50.11 -39.64
CA GLU A 166 4.40 48.93 -39.58
C GLU A 166 3.83 48.71 -38.16
N PRO A 167 2.72 47.97 -38.00
CA PRO A 167 1.81 47.55 -39.07
C PRO A 167 1.05 48.76 -39.65
N ASN A 168 0.80 48.75 -40.96
CA ASN A 168 0.21 49.89 -41.66
C ASN A 168 -1.17 49.60 -42.29
N ASP A 169 -1.66 48.35 -42.20
CA ASP A 169 -2.88 47.86 -42.85
C ASP A 169 -2.91 48.12 -44.38
N GLU A 170 -1.74 48.29 -44.98
CA GLU A 170 -1.53 48.66 -46.37
C GLU A 170 -0.46 47.78 -47.02
N ASP A 171 -0.91 46.87 -47.87
CA ASP A 171 -0.03 46.18 -48.82
C ASP A 171 -0.19 46.88 -50.18
N PRO A 172 0.88 47.21 -50.94
CA PRO A 172 0.76 47.82 -52.26
C PRO A 172 -0.41 47.22 -53.07
N TYR A 173 -1.42 48.07 -53.32
CA TYR A 173 -2.65 47.79 -54.07
C TYR A 173 -3.82 47.10 -53.32
N THR A 174 -3.71 46.78 -52.03
CA THR A 174 -4.79 46.21 -51.19
C THR A 174 -4.79 46.71 -49.74
N TRP A 175 -5.98 47.00 -49.20
CA TRP A 175 -6.22 47.28 -47.76
C TRP A 175 -6.64 45.99 -47.04
N GLY A 176 -6.51 45.91 -45.71
CA GLY A 176 -6.82 44.71 -44.93
C GLY A 176 -5.64 43.73 -44.92
N ALA A 177 -4.47 44.23 -44.51
CA ALA A 177 -3.24 43.46 -44.48
C ALA A 177 -3.11 42.70 -43.16
N ASP A 178 -3.87 41.62 -42.99
CA ASP A 178 -4.05 41.07 -41.63
C ASP A 178 -2.97 40.08 -41.13
N ASN A 179 -1.96 39.76 -41.95
CA ASN A 179 -1.08 38.60 -41.73
C ASN A 179 0.39 39.00 -41.77
N VAL A 180 1.23 38.41 -40.94
CA VAL A 180 2.58 38.94 -40.72
C VAL A 180 3.67 38.08 -41.34
N VAL A 181 4.60 38.74 -42.04
CA VAL A 181 5.86 38.14 -42.50
C VAL A 181 7.05 38.68 -41.71
N ILE A 182 8.06 37.84 -41.49
CA ILE A 182 9.40 38.24 -41.07
C ILE A 182 10.31 38.42 -42.29
N LYS A 183 11.15 39.46 -42.29
CA LYS A 183 12.12 39.74 -43.35
C LYS A 183 13.51 39.19 -43.02
N LYS A 184 14.07 38.37 -43.91
CA LYS A 184 15.36 37.67 -43.70
C LYS A 184 16.54 38.57 -43.32
N ASN A 185 16.69 39.69 -44.02
CA ASN A 185 17.89 40.53 -43.88
C ASN A 185 17.90 41.41 -42.62
N SER A 186 16.74 41.71 -42.03
CA SER A 186 16.64 42.60 -40.87
C SER A 186 15.94 41.99 -39.66
N GLY A 187 15.19 40.90 -39.83
CA GLY A 187 14.32 40.34 -38.79
C GLY A 187 13.06 41.17 -38.53
N GLU A 188 12.86 42.26 -39.26
CA GLU A 188 11.71 43.15 -39.08
C GLU A 188 10.43 42.53 -39.66
N TRP A 189 9.32 42.86 -39.03
CA TRP A 189 7.99 42.34 -39.35
C TRP A 189 7.20 43.33 -40.18
N TYR A 190 6.37 42.77 -41.05
CA TYR A 190 5.49 43.50 -41.95
C TYR A 190 4.15 42.78 -42.04
N ASP A 191 3.07 43.52 -41.96
CA ASP A 191 1.73 43.01 -42.22
C ASP A 191 1.45 43.02 -43.74
N ARG A 192 0.79 41.99 -44.22
CA ARG A 192 0.64 41.66 -45.64
C ARG A 192 -0.71 41.02 -45.91
N ASN A 193 -1.14 41.13 -47.16
CA ASN A 193 -2.32 40.40 -47.61
C ASN A 193 -2.05 38.89 -47.55
N GLY A 194 -2.84 38.16 -46.76
CA GLY A 194 -2.67 36.72 -46.55
C GLY A 194 -2.82 35.86 -47.80
N SER A 195 -3.28 36.41 -48.92
CA SER A 195 -3.39 35.71 -50.21
C SER A 195 -2.05 35.64 -50.98
N TYR A 196 -1.03 36.40 -50.57
CA TYR A 196 0.27 36.39 -51.22
C TYR A 196 1.05 35.11 -50.94
N GLY A 197 1.87 34.74 -51.92
CA GLY A 197 2.72 33.57 -51.86
C GLY A 197 4.05 33.90 -51.19
N TYR A 198 4.29 33.34 -50.01
CA TYR A 198 5.58 33.34 -49.34
C TYR A 198 5.95 31.93 -48.91
N GLU A 199 7.19 31.75 -48.44
CA GLU A 199 7.50 30.58 -47.60
C GLU A 199 6.92 30.82 -46.19
N TYR A 200 6.98 29.82 -45.33
CA TYR A 200 6.51 29.96 -43.95
C TYR A 200 7.34 29.13 -42.99
N VAL A 201 7.33 29.54 -41.72
CA VAL A 201 8.03 28.86 -40.65
C VAL A 201 7.02 28.11 -39.79
N MET A 202 7.20 26.79 -39.71
CA MET A 202 6.49 25.94 -38.79
C MET A 202 7.34 25.72 -37.55
N GLU A 203 6.66 25.76 -36.41
CA GLU A 203 7.17 25.43 -35.10
C GLU A 203 6.44 24.18 -34.59
N ILE A 204 7.18 23.26 -33.97
CA ILE A 204 6.62 22.15 -33.21
C ILE A 204 7.19 22.23 -31.80
N ASP A 205 6.32 22.53 -30.83
CA ASP A 205 6.63 22.55 -29.41
C ASP A 205 7.13 21.18 -28.94
N CYS A 206 8.29 21.16 -28.31
CA CYS A 206 8.84 20.01 -27.62
C CYS A 206 9.46 20.36 -26.25
N PRO A 207 8.69 21.02 -25.36
CA PRO A 207 9.19 21.38 -24.05
C PRO A 207 9.45 20.11 -23.24
N SER A 208 10.69 19.63 -23.27
CA SER A 208 11.14 18.55 -22.39
C SER A 208 11.53 19.15 -21.05
N SER A 209 10.58 19.19 -20.12
CA SER A 209 10.90 19.48 -18.72
C SER A 209 11.26 18.17 -18.04
N GLN A 210 12.52 18.02 -17.64
CA GLN A 210 12.96 16.97 -16.74
C GLN A 210 12.50 17.36 -15.32
N THR A 211 11.56 16.60 -14.76
CA THR A 211 11.09 16.79 -13.39
C THR A 211 11.43 15.57 -12.56
N GLN A 212 11.61 15.73 -11.24
CA GLN A 212 11.82 14.59 -10.37
C GLN A 212 10.54 13.73 -10.34
N GLY A 213 10.68 12.44 -10.62
CA GLY A 213 9.60 11.47 -10.57
C GLY A 213 9.14 11.18 -9.14
N GLU A 214 7.95 10.59 -9.02
CA GLU A 214 7.38 10.23 -7.73
C GLU A 214 7.84 8.83 -7.28
N VAL A 215 7.76 8.59 -5.97
CA VAL A 215 8.04 7.28 -5.36
C VAL A 215 6.87 6.85 -4.49
N TYR A 216 6.40 5.63 -4.71
CA TYR A 216 5.28 5.02 -4.01
C TYR A 216 5.78 3.97 -3.02
N LEU A 217 5.49 4.18 -1.74
CA LEU A 217 5.83 3.24 -0.67
C LEU A 217 4.59 2.50 -0.19
N SER A 218 4.64 1.17 -0.15
CA SER A 218 3.53 0.33 0.31
C SER A 218 4.01 -0.81 1.21
N GLN A 219 3.19 -1.19 2.19
CA GLN A 219 3.41 -2.42 2.96
C GLN A 219 2.92 -3.60 2.12
N THR A 220 3.83 -4.48 1.73
CA THR A 220 3.56 -5.62 0.84
C THR A 220 3.45 -6.96 1.58
N GLN A 221 3.82 -6.99 2.88
CA GLN A 221 3.71 -8.20 3.71
C GLN A 221 3.48 -7.84 5.18
N GLY A 222 2.87 -8.76 5.94
CA GLY A 222 2.70 -8.66 7.39
C GLY A 222 1.41 -7.94 7.80
N LEU A 223 1.22 -7.78 9.11
CA LEU A 223 0.06 -7.09 9.68
C LEU A 223 0.30 -5.57 9.74
N THR A 224 -0.77 -4.79 9.78
CA THR A 224 -0.70 -3.33 9.72
C THR A 224 -0.19 -2.72 11.03
N ASN A 225 0.40 -1.52 10.93
CA ASN A 225 0.85 -0.75 12.07
C ASN A 225 -0.30 -0.47 13.05
N GLY A 226 -0.08 -0.75 14.34
CA GLY A 226 -1.09 -0.58 15.39
C GLY A 226 -2.08 -1.73 15.52
N SER A 227 -1.92 -2.82 14.76
CA SER A 227 -2.76 -4.02 14.90
C SER A 227 -2.26 -4.97 15.99
N VAL A 228 -3.09 -5.97 16.33
CA VAL A 228 -2.73 -7.05 17.24
C VAL A 228 -1.95 -8.13 16.48
N PHE A 229 -0.72 -8.38 16.91
CA PHE A 229 0.14 -9.43 16.38
C PHE A 229 -0.02 -10.72 17.19
N PRO A 230 -0.19 -11.88 16.54
CA PRO A 230 -0.27 -13.15 17.23
C PRO A 230 1.07 -13.52 17.87
N ILE A 231 1.02 -14.39 18.87
CA ILE A 231 2.20 -15.00 19.49
C ILE A 231 3.06 -15.68 18.40
N GLY A 232 4.37 -15.47 18.47
CA GLY A 232 5.33 -15.94 17.47
C GLY A 232 6.00 -14.78 16.72
N THR A 233 6.58 -15.07 15.56
CA THR A 233 7.30 -14.08 14.76
C THR A 233 6.55 -13.80 13.46
N THR A 234 6.24 -12.52 13.21
CA THR A 234 5.63 -12.03 11.97
C THR A 234 6.62 -11.11 11.25
N THR A 235 6.87 -11.37 9.97
CA THR A 235 7.68 -10.47 9.13
C THR A 235 6.79 -9.43 8.48
N VAL A 236 7.19 -8.16 8.58
CA VAL A 236 6.57 -7.03 7.90
C VAL A 236 7.53 -6.53 6.82
N THR A 237 7.03 -6.32 5.61
CA THR A 237 7.82 -5.87 4.46
C THR A 237 7.18 -4.65 3.83
N TYR A 238 8.02 -3.66 3.53
CA TYR A 238 7.68 -2.50 2.73
C TYR A 238 8.42 -2.56 1.38
N THR A 239 7.72 -2.15 0.32
CA THR A 239 8.25 -2.02 -1.03
C THR A 239 8.04 -0.59 -1.50
N ALA A 240 9.12 0.06 -1.92
CA ALA A 240 9.10 1.34 -2.61
C ALA A 240 9.30 1.10 -4.12
N THR A 241 8.50 1.76 -4.94
CA THR A 241 8.59 1.74 -6.41
C THR A 241 8.50 3.17 -6.92
N ASP A 242 9.37 3.58 -7.84
CA ASP A 242 9.28 4.88 -8.49
C ASP A 242 8.73 4.84 -9.92
N ASP A 243 8.51 6.01 -10.51
CA ASP A 243 8.01 6.17 -11.88
C ASP A 243 8.99 5.65 -12.95
N CYS A 244 10.27 5.48 -12.62
CA CYS A 244 11.28 4.86 -13.49
C CYS A 244 11.20 3.32 -13.46
N GLY A 245 10.38 2.75 -12.58
CA GLY A 245 10.22 1.31 -12.40
C GLY A 245 11.28 0.68 -11.50
N ASN A 246 12.10 1.49 -10.82
CA ASN A 246 13.07 1.00 -9.85
C ASN A 246 12.33 0.60 -8.57
N THR A 247 12.82 -0.45 -7.91
CA THR A 247 12.18 -0.97 -6.70
C THR A 247 13.21 -1.23 -5.61
N GLN A 248 12.82 -0.96 -4.36
CA GLN A 248 13.59 -1.32 -3.19
C GLN A 248 12.66 -1.88 -2.12
N THR A 249 13.15 -2.87 -1.38
CA THR A 249 12.43 -3.45 -0.24
C THR A 249 13.20 -3.29 1.06
N CYS A 250 12.44 -3.25 2.16
CA CYS A 250 12.96 -3.25 3.51
C CYS A 250 12.00 -4.07 4.40
N SER A 251 12.55 -4.89 5.29
CA SER A 251 11.77 -5.81 6.13
C SER A 251 12.29 -5.82 7.56
N PHE A 252 11.39 -6.07 8.50
CA PHE A 252 11.70 -6.29 9.90
C PHE A 252 10.76 -7.35 10.49
N THR A 253 11.13 -7.90 11.64
CA THR A 253 10.34 -8.90 12.34
C THR A 253 9.72 -8.34 13.61
N VAL A 254 8.47 -8.70 13.85
CA VAL A 254 7.78 -8.51 15.12
C VAL A 254 7.70 -9.88 15.81
N THR A 255 8.35 -10.02 16.95
CA THR A 255 8.30 -11.22 17.79
C THR A 255 7.45 -10.92 19.01
N VAL A 256 6.33 -11.63 19.14
CA VAL A 256 5.46 -11.60 20.31
C VAL A 256 5.75 -12.86 21.12
N ASN A 257 6.41 -12.70 22.27
CA ASN A 257 6.61 -13.82 23.18
C ASN A 257 5.33 -14.09 23.95
N GLN A 258 5.04 -15.37 24.17
CA GLN A 258 4.05 -15.76 25.15
C GLN A 258 4.70 -15.61 26.53
N LEU A 259 4.18 -14.69 27.35
CA LEU A 259 4.46 -14.76 28.78
C LEU A 259 3.77 -16.01 29.32
N ASP A 260 4.46 -16.70 30.21
CA ASP A 260 3.86 -17.75 31.02
C ASP A 260 2.69 -17.11 31.80
N PRO A 261 1.43 -17.46 31.49
CA PRO A 261 0.26 -16.90 32.18
C PRO A 261 0.27 -17.24 33.68
N CYS A 262 1.05 -18.24 34.08
CA CYS A 262 1.20 -18.69 35.44
C CYS A 262 2.44 -18.15 36.14
N ALA A 263 3.25 -17.30 35.49
CA ALA A 263 4.46 -16.71 36.09
C ALA A 263 4.19 -15.96 37.40
N ALA A 264 3.02 -15.31 37.53
CA ALA A 264 2.60 -14.61 38.75
C ALA A 264 1.72 -15.48 39.68
N GLN A 265 1.41 -16.70 39.26
CA GLN A 265 0.46 -17.64 39.87
C GLN A 265 1.15 -18.92 40.36
N GLY A 266 2.48 -18.90 40.53
CA GLY A 266 3.25 -20.03 41.05
C GLY A 266 3.97 -20.87 39.99
N GLY A 267 3.66 -20.68 38.70
CA GLY A 267 4.13 -21.53 37.59
C GLY A 267 3.05 -22.49 37.12
N ASP A 268 3.39 -23.33 36.14
CA ASP A 268 2.62 -24.49 35.69
C ASP A 268 3.64 -25.64 35.61
N THR A 269 3.78 -26.36 36.73
CA THR A 269 4.90 -27.27 36.96
C THR A 269 4.79 -28.55 36.13
N ASP A 270 3.59 -28.98 35.74
CA ASP A 270 3.37 -30.18 34.93
C ASP A 270 2.86 -29.92 33.50
N GLY A 271 2.56 -28.66 33.15
CA GLY A 271 2.32 -28.19 31.80
C GLY A 271 0.90 -28.47 31.29
N ASP A 272 -0.06 -28.60 32.19
CA ASP A 272 -1.45 -28.93 31.87
C ASP A 272 -2.33 -27.70 31.55
N GLY A 273 -1.77 -26.49 31.74
CA GLY A 273 -2.42 -25.22 31.45
C GLY A 273 -3.19 -24.60 32.61
N VAL A 274 -3.12 -25.18 33.82
CA VAL A 274 -3.62 -24.59 35.07
C VAL A 274 -2.44 -24.16 35.94
N CYS A 275 -2.53 -22.97 36.54
CA CYS A 275 -1.43 -22.45 37.34
C CYS A 275 -1.31 -23.19 38.68
N ASP A 276 -0.09 -23.41 39.17
CA ASP A 276 0.23 -24.16 40.40
C ASP A 276 -0.55 -23.72 41.65
N ASN A 277 -0.96 -22.44 41.74
CA ASN A 277 -1.79 -21.94 42.85
C ASN A 277 -3.30 -22.22 42.72
N GLN A 278 -3.72 -22.65 41.53
CA GLN A 278 -5.08 -23.06 41.15
C GLN A 278 -5.14 -24.55 40.81
N ASP A 279 -3.98 -25.20 40.67
CA ASP A 279 -3.84 -26.63 40.45
C ASP A 279 -3.69 -27.36 41.79
N CYS A 280 -4.56 -28.33 42.01
CA CYS A 280 -4.62 -29.13 43.22
C CYS A 280 -3.59 -30.28 43.21
N GLN A 281 -3.02 -30.61 42.04
CA GLN A 281 -1.92 -31.54 41.88
C GLN A 281 -0.83 -30.97 40.96
N PRO A 282 -0.02 -29.98 41.42
CA PRO A 282 1.02 -29.29 40.63
C PRO A 282 2.15 -30.15 40.03
N ASN A 283 2.06 -31.48 40.06
CA ASN A 283 3.07 -32.38 39.51
C ASN A 283 2.42 -33.56 38.76
N ASN A 284 1.12 -33.49 38.44
CA ASN A 284 0.39 -34.55 37.75
C ASN A 284 -0.54 -33.97 36.64
N PRO A 285 -0.09 -33.99 35.37
CA PRO A 285 -0.77 -33.31 34.27
C PRO A 285 -2.07 -34.00 33.81
N ASN A 286 -2.46 -35.10 34.48
CA ASN A 286 -3.74 -35.78 34.26
C ASN A 286 -4.84 -35.25 35.19
N ILE A 287 -4.51 -34.38 36.15
CA ILE A 287 -5.45 -33.82 37.12
C ILE A 287 -5.23 -32.30 37.23
N PRO A 288 -5.75 -31.56 36.24
CA PRO A 288 -6.48 -30.32 36.47
C PRO A 288 -7.92 -30.50 35.97
N ALA A 289 -8.92 -30.13 36.76
CA ALA A 289 -10.29 -30.28 36.30
C ALA A 289 -11.14 -29.09 36.74
N PRO A 290 -11.73 -28.34 35.79
CA PRO A 290 -12.79 -27.41 36.10
C PRO A 290 -13.88 -28.09 36.94
N ALA A 291 -14.52 -27.34 37.82
CA ALA A 291 -15.68 -27.83 38.56
C ALA A 291 -16.71 -28.46 37.61
N GLY A 292 -17.12 -29.71 37.89
CA GLY A 292 -17.99 -30.51 37.04
C GLY A 292 -17.30 -31.54 36.14
N THR A 293 -15.97 -31.55 36.03
CA THR A 293 -15.26 -32.62 35.31
C THR A 293 -15.39 -33.94 36.07
N ALA A 294 -15.66 -35.02 35.33
CA ALA A 294 -15.77 -36.37 35.89
C ALA A 294 -14.45 -36.80 36.55
N CYS A 295 -14.55 -37.35 37.75
CA CYS A 295 -13.43 -37.89 38.51
C CYS A 295 -13.85 -39.22 39.17
N ASN A 296 -12.99 -39.79 40.00
CA ASN A 296 -13.31 -40.96 40.83
C ASN A 296 -12.63 -40.78 42.18
N ASP A 297 -13.42 -40.64 43.25
CA ASP A 297 -12.91 -40.41 44.61
C ASP A 297 -12.56 -41.72 45.34
N GLY A 298 -12.76 -42.87 44.68
CA GLY A 298 -12.53 -44.21 45.20
C GLY A 298 -13.60 -44.66 46.21
N ASN A 299 -14.65 -43.88 46.43
CA ASN A 299 -15.73 -44.22 47.34
C ASN A 299 -16.81 -45.02 46.58
N PRO A 300 -17.01 -46.31 46.91
CA PRO A 300 -18.00 -47.14 46.22
C PRO A 300 -19.46 -46.72 46.51
N ASN A 301 -19.70 -45.81 47.46
CA ASN A 301 -21.04 -45.37 47.87
C ASN A 301 -21.51 -44.09 47.16
N THR A 302 -20.68 -43.50 46.31
CA THR A 302 -20.99 -42.33 45.50
C THR A 302 -20.98 -42.69 44.01
N SER A 303 -21.78 -41.98 43.21
CA SER A 303 -21.77 -42.08 41.76
C SER A 303 -21.80 -40.71 41.12
N ASN A 304 -21.38 -40.66 39.85
CA ASN A 304 -21.21 -39.41 39.10
C ASN A 304 -20.25 -38.46 39.81
N ASP A 305 -19.09 -38.96 40.26
CA ASP A 305 -18.11 -38.13 40.94
C ASP A 305 -17.62 -37.04 39.99
N VAL A 306 -17.69 -35.81 40.47
CA VAL A 306 -17.20 -34.64 39.77
C VAL A 306 -16.33 -33.82 40.69
N ILE A 307 -15.40 -33.06 40.10
CA ILE A 307 -14.68 -32.04 40.85
C ILE A 307 -15.68 -30.97 41.30
N LEU A 308 -15.70 -30.68 42.59
CA LEU A 308 -16.62 -29.70 43.20
C LEU A 308 -16.21 -28.26 42.82
N ALA A 309 -17.04 -27.30 43.23
CA ALA A 309 -16.82 -25.87 42.96
C ALA A 309 -15.52 -25.31 43.57
N ASP A 310 -14.90 -26.03 44.50
CA ASP A 310 -13.57 -25.71 45.05
C ASP A 310 -12.41 -26.07 44.10
N GLY A 311 -12.69 -26.76 42.99
CA GLY A 311 -11.70 -27.16 42.00
C GLY A 311 -10.80 -28.33 42.42
N CYS A 312 -10.94 -28.84 43.66
CA CYS A 312 -10.00 -29.80 44.23
C CYS A 312 -10.65 -31.06 44.82
N THR A 313 -11.90 -30.96 45.28
CA THR A 313 -12.58 -32.11 45.90
C THR A 313 -13.28 -32.91 44.82
N CYS A 314 -12.87 -34.16 44.64
CA CYS A 314 -13.67 -35.13 43.90
C CYS A 314 -14.76 -35.69 44.83
N ALA A 315 -16.02 -35.51 44.48
CA ALA A 315 -17.13 -36.09 45.22
C ALA A 315 -18.31 -36.38 44.29
N GLY A 316 -19.01 -37.48 44.54
CA GLY A 316 -20.23 -37.83 43.82
C GLY A 316 -21.50 -37.66 44.63
N THR A 317 -22.60 -37.92 43.96
CA THR A 317 -23.91 -38.08 44.59
C THR A 317 -23.98 -39.41 45.33
N VAL A 318 -24.34 -39.37 46.61
CA VAL A 318 -24.59 -40.57 47.42
C VAL A 318 -25.71 -41.37 46.78
N VAL A 319 -25.44 -42.65 46.48
CA VAL A 319 -26.37 -43.51 45.73
C VAL A 319 -27.37 -44.21 46.63
N ASP A 320 -27.07 -44.31 47.94
CA ASP A 320 -27.91 -44.97 48.93
C ASP A 320 -27.79 -44.25 50.30
N PRO A 321 -28.85 -43.56 50.78
CA PRO A 321 -28.83 -42.89 52.08
C PRO A 321 -28.67 -43.85 53.26
N CYS A 322 -28.92 -45.15 53.07
CA CYS A 322 -28.82 -46.19 54.09
C CYS A 322 -27.50 -46.97 54.06
N ALA A 323 -26.56 -46.62 53.16
CA ALA A 323 -25.27 -47.31 53.03
C ALA A 323 -24.46 -47.36 54.35
N ALA A 324 -24.56 -46.33 55.19
CA ALA A 324 -23.92 -46.27 56.50
C ALA A 324 -24.74 -46.89 57.65
N GLN A 325 -26.00 -47.23 57.40
CA GLN A 325 -27.00 -47.69 58.38
C GLN A 325 -27.51 -49.10 58.05
N GLY A 326 -26.64 -49.92 57.45
CA GLY A 326 -26.91 -51.33 57.17
C GLY A 326 -27.57 -51.62 55.83
N GLY A 327 -27.85 -50.61 55.00
CA GLY A 327 -28.61 -50.70 53.73
C GLY A 327 -30.12 -50.53 53.93
N ASP A 328 -30.88 -50.62 52.86
CA ASP A 328 -32.37 -50.68 52.85
C ASP A 328 -32.75 -51.91 52.02
N ASN A 329 -32.93 -53.05 52.69
CA ASN A 329 -33.01 -54.34 52.01
C ASN A 329 -34.38 -54.63 51.40
N ASP A 330 -35.45 -54.02 51.92
CA ASP A 330 -36.80 -54.19 51.41
C ASP A 330 -37.33 -52.98 50.64
N GLY A 331 -36.62 -51.84 50.69
CA GLY A 331 -36.85 -50.67 49.84
C GLY A 331 -37.99 -49.80 50.34
N ASP A 332 -38.35 -49.87 51.62
CA ASP A 332 -39.44 -49.08 52.21
C ASP A 332 -39.01 -47.65 52.60
N GLY A 333 -37.71 -47.36 52.51
CA GLY A 333 -37.10 -46.06 52.77
C GLY A 333 -36.63 -45.88 54.22
N ILE A 334 -36.66 -46.91 55.06
CA ILE A 334 -36.09 -46.93 56.41
C ILE A 334 -34.82 -47.80 56.40
N CYS A 335 -33.72 -47.28 56.95
CA CYS A 335 -32.46 -48.02 56.94
C CYS A 335 -32.50 -49.23 57.87
N ASN A 336 -31.89 -50.35 57.49
CA ASN A 336 -31.94 -51.64 58.18
C ASN A 336 -31.59 -51.60 59.68
N ASN A 337 -30.77 -50.63 60.12
CA ASN A 337 -30.45 -50.45 61.55
C ASN A 337 -31.56 -49.75 62.35
N ASP A 338 -32.43 -49.00 61.67
CA ASP A 338 -33.56 -48.26 62.24
C ASP A 338 -34.91 -48.92 61.89
N ASP A 339 -34.89 -49.94 61.02
CA ASP A 339 -36.05 -50.73 60.64
C ASP A 339 -36.18 -51.99 61.50
N CYS A 340 -37.32 -52.11 62.16
CA CYS A 340 -37.69 -53.29 62.93
C CYS A 340 -38.04 -54.50 62.08
N PHE A 341 -38.32 -54.34 60.80
CA PHE A 341 -38.62 -55.42 59.87
C PHE A 341 -37.82 -55.33 58.56
N PRO A 342 -36.47 -55.46 58.57
CA PRO A 342 -35.54 -55.18 57.45
C PRO A 342 -35.71 -56.01 56.16
N TRP A 343 -36.77 -56.82 56.06
CA TRP A 343 -37.03 -57.73 54.95
C TRP A 343 -38.53 -57.75 54.59
N ASN A 344 -39.33 -56.82 55.10
CA ASN A 344 -40.78 -56.79 54.89
C ASN A 344 -41.29 -55.37 54.59
N PRO A 345 -41.47 -55.02 53.30
CA PRO A 345 -41.75 -53.65 52.86
C PRO A 345 -43.18 -53.16 53.18
N TYR A 346 -43.94 -53.93 53.97
CA TYR A 346 -45.33 -53.65 54.32
C TYR A 346 -45.53 -53.39 55.83
N LEU A 347 -44.47 -53.43 56.65
CA LEU A 347 -44.54 -53.17 58.09
C LEU A 347 -43.62 -51.98 58.47
N PRO A 348 -44.14 -50.75 58.51
CA PRO A 348 -43.32 -49.57 58.80
C PRO A 348 -43.08 -49.44 60.31
N GLY A 349 -42.01 -50.06 60.80
CA GLY A 349 -41.72 -50.16 62.22
C GLY A 349 -40.55 -49.31 62.66
N GLN A 350 -40.48 -48.01 62.35
CA GLN A 350 -39.47 -47.17 62.99
C GLN A 350 -39.74 -47.09 64.50
N ILE A 351 -38.69 -47.06 65.33
CA ILE A 351 -38.80 -46.70 66.75
C ILE A 351 -39.59 -45.39 66.87
N GLY A 352 -40.69 -45.41 67.64
CA GLY A 352 -41.64 -44.30 67.78
C GLY A 352 -42.92 -44.42 66.94
N SER A 353 -43.02 -45.39 66.03
CA SER A 353 -44.26 -45.66 65.27
C SER A 353 -45.37 -46.20 66.19
N PRO A 354 -46.65 -45.86 65.94
CA PRO A 354 -47.77 -46.39 66.71
C PRO A 354 -47.87 -47.92 66.62
N CYS A 355 -48.21 -48.55 67.74
CA CYS A 355 -48.41 -49.99 67.82
C CYS A 355 -49.54 -50.32 68.83
N ASP A 356 -49.88 -51.61 68.99
CA ASP A 356 -50.87 -52.08 69.97
C ASP A 356 -50.34 -53.36 70.64
N ASP A 357 -50.06 -53.31 71.96
CA ASP A 357 -49.55 -54.43 72.76
C ASP A 357 -50.68 -55.29 73.36
N GLY A 358 -51.95 -54.93 73.10
CA GLY A 358 -53.13 -55.59 73.62
C GLY A 358 -53.39 -55.37 75.11
N ASN A 359 -52.67 -54.46 75.77
CA ASN A 359 -52.87 -54.12 77.16
C ASN A 359 -53.96 -53.03 77.30
N PRO A 360 -55.14 -53.33 77.87
CA PRO A 360 -56.23 -52.37 77.95
C PRO A 360 -55.97 -51.19 78.92
N ASN A 361 -54.81 -51.15 79.59
CA ASN A 361 -54.46 -50.11 80.55
C ASN A 361 -53.47 -49.07 80.00
N THR A 362 -52.98 -49.24 78.77
CA THR A 362 -52.11 -48.28 78.08
C THR A 362 -52.83 -47.67 76.88
N THR A 363 -52.38 -46.48 76.45
CA THR A 363 -52.94 -45.77 75.29
C THR A 363 -51.81 -45.00 74.59
N ASN A 364 -51.84 -44.95 73.26
CA ASN A 364 -50.79 -44.35 72.39
C ASN A 364 -49.46 -45.11 72.48
N ASP A 365 -49.51 -46.43 72.40
CA ASP A 365 -48.33 -47.28 72.41
C ASP A 365 -47.49 -47.03 71.16
N VAL A 366 -46.17 -47.03 71.34
CA VAL A 366 -45.20 -46.80 70.27
C VAL A 366 -44.07 -47.82 70.39
N ILE A 367 -43.48 -48.18 69.26
CA ILE A 367 -42.35 -49.12 69.21
C ILE A 367 -41.15 -48.50 69.94
N VAL A 368 -40.57 -49.22 70.91
CA VAL A 368 -39.42 -48.73 71.71
C VAL A 368 -38.20 -49.66 71.65
N GLY A 369 -37.01 -49.07 71.44
CA GLY A 369 -35.69 -49.65 71.68
C GLY A 369 -35.31 -50.91 70.86
N ASP A 370 -34.11 -51.42 71.14
CA ASP A 370 -33.34 -52.41 70.35
C ASP A 370 -34.01 -53.79 70.12
N GLU A 371 -35.23 -54.01 70.61
CA GLU A 371 -36.00 -55.26 70.42
C GLU A 371 -37.33 -55.06 69.68
N CYS A 372 -37.63 -53.83 69.22
CA CYS A 372 -38.82 -53.56 68.40
C CYS A 372 -40.15 -53.97 69.05
N ASN A 373 -40.24 -53.80 70.37
CA ASN A 373 -41.43 -54.13 71.13
C ASN A 373 -42.44 -52.98 71.09
N CYS A 374 -43.70 -53.37 70.95
CA CYS A 374 -44.84 -52.67 71.50
C CYS A 374 -45.05 -53.17 72.94
#